data_AF-A0A0K0Y2H9-F1
#
_entry.id   AF-A0A0K0Y2H9-F1
#
_cell.length_a   1.000
_cell.length_b   1.000
_cell.length_c   1.000
_cell.angle_alpha   90.00
_cell.angle_beta   90.00
_cell.angle_gamma   90.00
#
_symmetry.space_group_name_H-M   'P 1'
#
loop_
_entity.id
_entity.type
_entity.pdbx_description
1 polymer ?
#
loop_
_entity_poly.entity_id
_entity_poly.type
_entity_poly.pdbx_seq_one_letter_code
_entity_poly.pdbx_strand_id
1 'polypeptide(L)'
;MRIFNHTKPIVMGGLMGLMMMWMLHSALTGDGTLGAGALIAFVAAHVVFAAVVIGGALFAARLSPRARQFMDRLHRPSLRHIGVMMAAALSVAGLVHLVVHGGIA
;
A
#
# COMPACT_ATOMS: atom_id res chain seq x y z
N MET A 1 -27.14 -9.06 8.09
CA MET A 1 -25.68 -8.86 8.30
C MET A 1 -24.99 -8.30 7.04
N ARG A 2 -25.26 -7.05 6.62
CA ARG A 2 -24.68 -6.46 5.39
C ARG A 2 -23.63 -5.34 5.63
N ILE A 3 -23.53 -4.83 6.86
CA ILE A 3 -22.65 -3.70 7.21
C ILE A 3 -21.16 -4.15 7.26
N PHE A 4 -20.91 -5.39 7.68
CA PHE A 4 -19.57 -5.96 7.84
C PHE A 4 -18.76 -6.13 6.55
N ASN A 5 -19.36 -6.05 5.35
CA ASN A 5 -18.58 -6.21 4.11
C ASN A 5 -17.88 -4.93 3.65
N HIS A 6 -18.36 -3.74 4.06
CA HIS A 6 -17.75 -2.46 3.70
C HIS A 6 -16.76 -1.96 4.75
N THR A 7 -16.91 -2.36 6.01
CA THR A 7 -16.01 -1.94 7.10
C THR A 7 -14.69 -2.72 7.11
N LYS A 8 -14.70 -3.99 6.69
CA LYS A 8 -13.51 -4.84 6.59
C LYS A 8 -12.34 -4.17 5.86
N PRO A 9 -12.50 -3.60 4.64
CA PRO A 9 -11.38 -2.95 3.97
C PRO A 9 -10.86 -1.71 4.72
N ILE A 10 -11.72 -1.00 5.45
CA ILE A 10 -11.29 0.16 6.24
C ILE A 10 -10.41 -0.31 7.42
N VAL A 11 -10.90 -1.29 8.18
CA VAL A 11 -10.19 -1.82 9.35
C VAL A 11 -8.90 -2.51 8.94
N MET A 12 -8.96 -3.38 7.93
CA MET A 12 -7.77 -4.08 7.44
C MET A 12 -6.76 -3.11 6.83
N GLY A 13 -7.20 -2.11 6.05
CA GLY A 13 -6.33 -1.07 5.52
C GLY A 13 -5.62 -0.28 6.62
N GLY A 14 -6.37 0.14 7.65
CA GLY A 14 -5.78 0.84 8.81
C GLY A 14 -4.78 0.00 9.59
N LEU A 15 -5.14 -1.25 9.91
CA LEU A 15 -4.25 -2.19 10.62
C LEU A 15 -2.99 -2.52 9.79
N MET A 16 -3.14 -2.72 8.48
CA MET A 16 -2.01 -2.93 7.58
C MET A 16 -1.09 -1.70 7.53
N GLY A 17 -1.65 -0.50 7.52
CA GLY A 17 -0.87 0.75 7.63
C GLY A 17 -0.01 0.76 8.90
N LEU A 18 -0.59 0.47 10.06
CA LEU A 18 0.14 0.38 11.33
C LEU A 18 1.20 -0.73 11.32
N MET A 19 0.89 -1.89 10.77
CA MET A 19 1.82 -3.03 10.70
C MET A 19 3.01 -2.72 9.80
N MET A 20 2.77 -2.14 8.61
CA MET A 20 3.85 -1.73 7.70
C MET A 20 4.74 -0.68 8.36
N MET A 21 4.15 0.26 9.09
CA MET A 21 4.89 1.20 9.92
C MET A 21 5.75 0.47 10.94
N TRP A 22 5.20 -0.43 11.74
CA TRP A 22 5.96 -1.17 12.73
C TRP A 22 7.18 -1.93 12.15
N MET A 23 7.02 -2.52 10.96
CA MET A 23 8.08 -3.31 10.31
C MET A 23 9.18 -2.46 9.68
N LEU A 24 8.84 -1.31 9.09
CA LEU A 24 9.79 -0.49 8.32
C LEU A 24 10.26 0.77 9.03
N HIS A 25 9.52 1.25 10.04
CA HIS A 25 9.83 2.51 10.70
C HIS A 25 11.19 2.45 11.38
N SER A 26 11.53 1.39 12.11
CA SER A 26 12.85 1.26 12.76
C SER A 26 14.01 1.20 11.75
N ALA A 27 13.79 0.63 10.57
CA ALA A 27 14.79 0.60 9.49
C ALA A 27 14.93 1.96 8.78
N LEU A 28 13.89 2.79 8.83
CA LEU A 28 13.79 4.10 8.16
C LEU A 28 13.89 5.28 9.14
N THR A 29 14.19 5.08 10.42
CA THR A 29 14.40 6.18 11.40
C THR A 29 15.72 6.10 12.15
N GLY A 30 16.59 5.17 11.78
CA GLY A 30 17.98 5.13 12.28
C GLY A 30 18.77 6.36 11.83
N ASP A 31 19.15 7.19 12.81
CA ASP A 31 20.11 8.30 12.78
C ASP A 31 20.21 9.13 11.48
N GLY A 32 19.31 10.11 11.35
CA GLY A 32 19.61 11.31 10.57
C GLY A 32 18.43 11.85 9.76
N THR A 33 17.69 12.81 10.34
CA THR A 33 16.84 13.78 9.61
C THR A 33 16.10 13.23 8.38
N LEU A 34 15.29 12.20 8.56
CA LEU A 34 14.47 11.65 7.46
C LEU A 34 13.16 12.45 7.36
N GLY A 35 13.29 13.67 6.83
CA GLY A 35 12.20 14.57 6.49
C GLY A 35 11.46 14.16 5.21
N ALA A 36 10.71 15.09 4.60
CA ALA A 36 9.87 14.89 3.42
C ALA A 36 10.53 14.12 2.25
N GLY A 37 11.86 14.20 2.11
CA GLY A 37 12.62 13.44 1.10
C GLY A 37 12.57 11.92 1.28
N ALA A 38 12.59 11.41 2.51
CA ALA A 38 12.48 9.98 2.79
C ALA A 38 11.08 9.45 2.43
N LEU A 39 10.04 10.23 2.72
CA LEU A 39 8.67 9.93 2.32
C LEU A 39 8.53 9.89 0.80
N ILE A 40 9.09 10.87 0.09
CA ILE A 40 9.09 10.89 -1.38
C ILE A 40 9.80 9.65 -1.95
N ALA A 41 10.99 9.32 -1.44
CA ALA A 41 11.73 8.14 -1.89
C ALA A 41 10.96 6.83 -1.62
N PHE A 42 10.33 6.70 -0.46
CA PHE A 42 9.51 5.56 -0.10
C PHE A 42 8.30 5.39 -1.05
N VAL A 43 7.56 6.48 -1.29
CA VAL A 43 6.40 6.48 -2.21
C VAL A 43 6.86 6.17 -3.63
N ALA A 44 7.94 6.79 -4.10
CA ALA A 44 8.50 6.54 -5.43
C ALA A 44 8.91 5.08 -5.61
N ALA A 45 9.58 4.48 -4.62
CA ALA A 45 9.95 3.06 -4.65
C ALA A 45 8.71 2.15 -4.76
N HIS A 46 7.63 2.45 -4.03
CA HIS A 46 6.37 1.69 -4.13
C HIS A 46 5.71 1.83 -5.49
N VAL A 47 5.70 3.04 -6.08
CA VAL A 47 5.15 3.29 -7.41
C VAL A 47 5.94 2.53 -8.48
N VAL A 48 7.27 2.59 -8.43
CA VAL A 48 8.15 1.85 -9.35
C VAL A 48 7.94 0.34 -9.22
N PHE A 49 7.93 -0.18 -7.99
CA PHE A 49 7.70 -1.60 -7.75
C PHE A 49 6.33 -2.05 -8.27
N ALA A 50 5.28 -1.29 -8.00
CA ALA A 50 3.94 -1.57 -8.51
C ALA A 50 3.91 -1.57 -10.05
N ALA A 51 4.56 -0.59 -10.69
CA ALA A 51 4.66 -0.52 -12.15
C ALA A 51 5.39 -1.74 -12.74
N VAL A 52 6.50 -2.16 -12.14
CA VAL A 52 7.26 -3.36 -12.58
C VAL A 52 6.41 -4.61 -12.44
N VAL A 53 5.74 -4.81 -11.31
CA VAL A 53 4.90 -6.00 -11.07
C VAL A 53 3.70 -6.04 -12.02
N ILE A 54 2.98 -4.93 -12.15
CA ILE A 54 1.81 -4.85 -13.04
C ILE A 54 2.23 -5.00 -14.50
N GLY A 55 3.28 -4.28 -14.93
CA GLY A 55 3.81 -4.35 -16.28
C GLY A 55 4.31 -5.75 -16.63
N GLY A 56 5.05 -6.38 -15.72
CA GLY A 56 5.53 -7.76 -15.87
C GLY A 56 4.39 -8.76 -15.99
N ALA A 57 3.35 -8.64 -15.17
CA ALA A 57 2.17 -9.51 -15.25
C ALA A 57 1.42 -9.34 -16.59
N LEU A 58 1.22 -8.10 -17.03
CA LEU A 58 0.59 -7.79 -18.32
C LEU A 58 1.40 -8.33 -19.50
N PHE A 59 2.73 -8.15 -19.46
CA PHE A 59 3.63 -8.66 -20.49
C PHE A 59 3.62 -10.19 -20.53
N ALA A 60 3.74 -10.85 -19.37
CA ALA A 60 3.68 -12.32 -19.27
C ALA A 60 2.36 -12.87 -19.81
N ALA A 61 1.23 -12.23 -19.51
CA ALA A 61 -0.08 -12.64 -19.99
C ALA A 61 -0.30 -12.40 -21.49
N ARG A 62 0.40 -11.44 -22.10
CA ARG A 62 0.40 -11.25 -23.55
C ARG A 62 1.20 -12.33 -24.27
N LEU A 63 2.31 -12.78 -23.69
CA LEU A 63 3.21 -13.76 -24.30
C LEU A 63 2.81 -15.22 -24.08
N SER A 64 2.13 -15.54 -22.98
CA SER A 64 1.85 -16.92 -22.59
C SER A 64 0.35 -17.15 -22.31
N PRO A 65 -0.31 -18.07 -23.04
CA PRO A 65 -1.67 -18.48 -22.75
C PRO A 65 -1.84 -19.05 -21.33
N ARG A 66 -0.83 -19.74 -20.81
CA ARG A 66 -0.84 -20.29 -19.44
C ARG A 66 -0.82 -19.17 -18.39
N ALA A 67 0.01 -18.13 -18.60
CA ALA A 67 0.05 -16.97 -17.70
C ALA A 67 -1.29 -16.22 -17.71
N ARG A 68 -1.90 -16.05 -18.89
CA ARG A 68 -3.23 -15.45 -19.01
C ARG A 68 -4.30 -16.23 -18.23
N GLN A 69 -4.35 -17.55 -18.41
CA GLN A 69 -5.28 -18.42 -17.69
C GLN A 69 -5.06 -18.39 -16.17
N PHE A 70 -3.81 -18.29 -15.73
CA PHE A 70 -3.48 -18.09 -14.32
C PHE A 70 -4.00 -16.75 -13.79
N MET A 71 -3.78 -15.65 -14.52
CA MET A 71 -4.29 -14.33 -14.12
C MET A 71 -5.82 -14.24 -14.11
N ASP A 72 -6.52 -15.03 -14.93
CA ASP A 72 -7.98 -15.11 -14.91
C ASP A 72 -8.54 -15.80 -13.66
N ARG A 73 -7.73 -16.64 -13.00
CA ARG A 73 -8.07 -17.28 -11.72
C ARG A 73 -7.73 -16.41 -10.51
N LEU A 74 -6.92 -15.37 -10.70
CA LEU A 74 -6.50 -14.50 -9.61
C LEU A 74 -7.68 -13.66 -9.11
N HIS A 75 -7.74 -13.45 -7.80
CA HIS A 75 -8.74 -12.58 -7.20
C HIS A 75 -8.59 -11.15 -7.76
N ARG A 76 -9.69 -10.57 -8.27
CA ARG A 76 -9.74 -9.21 -8.82
C ARG A 76 -10.52 -8.30 -7.87
N PRO A 77 -9.86 -7.68 -6.87
CA PRO A 77 -10.52 -6.72 -6.03
C PRO A 77 -11.00 -5.53 -6.88
N SER A 78 -12.17 -5.00 -6.57
CA SER A 78 -12.68 -3.82 -7.29
C SER A 78 -11.79 -2.61 -7.00
N LEU A 79 -11.68 -1.68 -7.96
CA LEU A 79 -10.92 -0.44 -7.76
C LEU A 79 -11.40 0.34 -6.52
N ARG A 80 -12.70 0.30 -6.23
CA ARG A 80 -13.27 0.86 -5.00
C ARG A 80 -12.72 0.19 -3.75
N HIS A 81 -12.60 -1.14 -3.72
CA HIS A 81 -12.05 -1.87 -2.59
C HIS A 81 -10.59 -1.47 -2.34
N ILE A 82 -9.78 -1.43 -3.41
CA ILE A 82 -8.38 -1.00 -3.34
C ILE A 82 -8.30 0.45 -2.84
N GLY A 83 -9.10 1.36 -3.40
CA GLY A 83 -9.10 2.77 -3.00
C GLY A 83 -9.46 2.98 -1.54
N VAL A 84 -10.47 2.26 -1.02
CA VAL A 84 -10.85 2.34 0.40
C VAL A 84 -9.74 1.79 1.31
N MET A 85 -9.14 0.65 0.95
CA MET A 85 -8.00 0.08 1.67
C MET A 85 -6.81 1.06 1.73
N MET A 86 -6.44 1.64 0.59
CA MET A 86 -5.33 2.59 0.49
C MET A 86 -5.61 3.88 1.26
N ALA A 87 -6.80 4.45 1.12
CA ALA A 87 -7.18 5.66 1.85
C ALA A 87 -7.09 5.43 3.37
N ALA A 88 -7.62 4.32 3.87
CA ALA A 88 -7.55 3.99 5.30
C ALA A 88 -6.09 3.82 5.79
N ALA A 89 -5.26 3.09 5.03
CA ALA A 89 -3.85 2.90 5.35
C ALA A 89 -3.08 4.25 5.40
N LEU A 90 -3.27 5.10 4.38
CA LEU A 90 -2.63 6.41 4.28
C LEU A 90 -3.10 7.37 5.39
N SER A 91 -4.40 7.40 5.70
CA SER A 91 -4.93 8.23 6.78
C SER A 91 -4.34 7.85 8.13
N VAL A 92 -4.28 6.55 8.44
CA VAL A 92 -3.71 6.09 9.71
C VAL A 92 -2.21 6.36 9.78
N ALA A 93 -1.45 6.06 8.72
CA ALA A 93 -0.03 6.35 8.67
C ALA A 93 0.25 7.85 8.78
N GLY A 94 -0.50 8.68 8.07
CA GLY A 94 -0.39 10.14 8.10
C GLY A 94 -0.71 10.73 9.48
N LEU A 95 -1.81 10.28 10.11
CA LEU A 95 -2.19 10.70 11.45
C LEU A 95 -1.10 10.38 12.48
N VAL A 96 -0.53 9.17 12.42
CA VAL A 96 0.56 8.79 13.32
C VAL A 96 1.77 9.72 13.16
N HIS A 97 2.19 10.04 11.93
CA HIS A 97 3.34 10.93 11.75
C HIS A 97 3.07 12.39 12.13
N LEU A 98 1.88 12.91 11.78
CA LEU A 98 1.55 14.30 12.04
C LEU A 98 1.28 14.56 13.53
N VAL A 99 0.58 13.62 14.20
CA VAL A 99 0.11 13.81 15.57
C VAL A 99 1.03 13.20 16.61
N VAL A 100 1.58 12.00 16.35
CA VAL A 100 2.44 11.28 17.32
C VAL A 100 3.91 11.65 17.16
N HIS A 101 4.37 11.84 15.92
CA HIS A 101 5.77 12.19 15.63
C HIS A 101 6.00 13.67 15.31
N GLY A 102 4.95 14.51 15.32
CA GLY A 102 5.09 15.96 15.20
C GLY A 102 5.52 16.46 13.83
N GLY A 103 5.10 15.82 12.73
CA GLY A 103 5.46 16.17 11.34
C GLY A 103 5.02 17.56 10.82
N ILE A 104 4.65 18.48 11.71
CA ILE A 104 4.55 19.92 11.48
C ILE A 104 5.57 20.62 12.38
N ALA A 105 6.79 20.75 11.88
CA ALA A 105 7.83 21.65 12.37
C ALA A 105 8.53 22.27 11.14
#